data_AF-A0A7W0QFP0-F1
#
_entry.id   AF-A0A7W0QFP0-F1
#
_cell.length_a   1.000
_cell.length_b   1.000
_cell.length_c   1.000
_cell.angle_alpha   90.00
_cell.angle_beta   90.00
_cell.angle_gamma   90.00
#
_symmetry.space_group_name_H-M   'P 1'
#
loop_
_entity.id
_entity.type
_entity.pdbx_description
1 polymer ?
#
loop_
_entity_poly.entity_id
_entity_poly.type
_entity_poly.pdbx_seq_one_letter_code
_entity_poly.pdbx_strand_id
1 'polypeptide(L)'
;MNRTIYLGLVGLLLAACAPDVPAAPSFQQDIQPILAANCVRCHGTPAIGGAPSGFRLDMFEDVEVIDPSGVGLITIAGAKSQSSRIAARAAAGEMPPRFPLDDWQIEMLENWEANPVRGTRADNRAPTASVEAIEDEVVEETPGIRRFVTITVRVDDPDPDIVGGVLRARLGATVYPIGMIHSGINRIRWETTAIAAGEFTLDAVLDDGGVVVTVALGSLEVNP
;
A
#
# COMPACT_ATOMS: atom_id res chain seq x y z
N MET A 1 -15.90 34.17 65.08
CA MET A 1 -14.51 33.86 64.67
C MET A 1 -14.58 33.07 63.38
N ASN A 2 -14.44 33.74 62.23
CA ASN A 2 -14.42 33.11 60.91
C ASN A 2 -13.02 32.56 60.63
N ARG A 3 -12.88 31.25 60.42
CA ARG A 3 -11.66 30.65 59.86
C ARG A 3 -11.94 30.28 58.41
N THR A 4 -11.42 31.10 57.52
CA THR A 4 -11.34 30.90 56.07
C THR A 4 -10.56 29.61 55.78
N ILE A 5 -11.19 28.68 55.07
CA ILE A 5 -10.53 27.48 54.54
C ILE A 5 -10.00 27.85 53.15
N TYR A 6 -8.68 27.86 52.99
CA TYR A 6 -8.04 27.96 51.67
C TYR A 6 -8.07 26.56 51.02
N LEU A 7 -8.97 26.33 50.07
CA LEU A 7 -8.82 25.24 49.10
C LEU A 7 -7.75 25.66 48.09
N GLY A 8 -6.55 25.14 48.23
CA GLY A 8 -5.52 25.22 47.20
C GLY A 8 -5.93 24.35 46.01
N LEU A 9 -6.26 24.99 44.89
CA LEU A 9 -6.49 24.32 43.61
C LEU A 9 -5.11 23.93 43.04
N VAL A 10 -4.70 22.68 43.23
CA VAL A 10 -3.52 22.13 42.53
C VAL A 10 -3.96 21.82 41.10
N GLY A 11 -3.65 22.71 40.17
CA GLY A 11 -3.84 22.49 38.74
C GLY A 11 -2.81 21.49 38.22
N LEU A 12 -3.22 20.25 37.98
CA LEU A 12 -2.41 19.24 37.31
C LEU A 12 -2.41 19.58 35.80
N LEU A 13 -1.36 20.24 35.33
CA LEU A 13 -1.10 20.47 33.91
C LEU A 13 -0.80 19.11 33.25
N LEU A 14 -1.79 18.54 32.56
CA LEU A 14 -1.58 17.45 31.61
C LEU A 14 -0.88 18.03 30.38
N ALA A 15 0.46 18.10 30.42
CA ALA A 15 1.25 18.32 29.22
C ALA A 15 1.04 17.12 28.30
N ALA A 16 0.34 17.32 27.18
CA ALA A 16 0.28 16.33 26.11
C ALA A 16 1.71 16.13 25.60
N CYS A 17 2.28 14.94 25.80
CA CYS A 17 3.58 14.59 25.24
C CYS A 17 3.38 14.39 23.74
N ALA A 18 3.81 15.37 22.94
CA ALA A 18 4.04 15.14 21.52
C ALA A 18 5.15 14.07 21.36
N PRO A 19 5.11 13.23 20.32
CA PRO A 19 6.21 12.33 20.01
C PRO A 19 7.51 13.11 19.77
N ASP A 20 8.65 12.52 20.12
CA ASP A 20 9.95 13.04 19.71
C ASP A 20 10.11 12.83 18.19
N VAL A 21 10.56 13.87 17.48
CA VAL A 21 10.73 13.82 16.02
C VAL A 21 12.22 13.60 15.73
N PRO A 22 12.64 12.44 15.19
CA PRO A 22 14.02 12.21 14.82
C PRO A 22 14.51 13.20 13.77
N ALA A 23 15.79 13.59 13.85
CA ALA A 23 16.42 14.43 12.83
C ALA A 23 16.56 13.71 11.47
N ALA A 24 16.51 12.38 11.46
CA ALA A 24 16.55 11.55 10.26
C ALA A 24 15.54 10.40 10.40
N PRO A 25 14.23 10.67 10.23
CA PRO A 25 13.20 9.66 10.30
C PRO A 25 13.38 8.62 9.19
N SER A 26 12.78 7.45 9.37
CA SER A 26 12.74 6.39 8.38
C SER A 26 11.31 6.10 7.92
N PHE A 27 11.17 5.60 6.69
CA PHE A 27 9.85 5.31 6.16
C PHE A 27 9.11 4.30 7.04
N GLN A 28 9.74 3.16 7.29
CA GLN A 28 9.08 2.04 7.95
C GLN A 28 8.64 2.37 9.39
N GLN A 29 9.48 3.06 10.17
CA GLN A 29 9.19 3.28 11.58
C GLN A 29 8.35 4.55 11.82
N ASP A 30 8.62 5.61 11.06
CA ASP A 30 8.15 6.95 11.40
C ASP A 30 7.08 7.46 10.42
N ILE A 31 7.27 7.22 9.12
CA ILE A 31 6.46 7.85 8.06
C ILE A 31 5.28 6.97 7.64
N GLN A 32 5.50 5.67 7.46
CA GLN A 32 4.47 4.73 7.04
C GLN A 32 3.26 4.77 7.98
N PRO A 33 3.39 4.84 9.32
CA PRO A 33 2.23 5.01 10.20
C PRO A 33 1.46 6.31 9.97
N ILE A 34 2.16 7.43 9.71
CA ILE A 34 1.53 8.72 9.39
C ILE A 34 0.77 8.63 8.07
N LEU A 35 1.39 8.07 7.02
CA LEU A 35 0.75 7.93 5.71
C LEU A 35 -0.42 6.95 5.76
N ALA A 36 -0.28 5.83 6.48
CA ALA A 36 -1.34 4.84 6.67
C ALA A 36 -2.58 5.48 7.30
N ALA A 37 -2.39 6.27 8.37
CA ALA A 37 -3.48 6.90 9.09
C ALA A 37 -4.16 8.04 8.30
N ASN A 38 -3.39 8.81 7.52
CA ASN A 38 -3.87 10.10 6.99
C ASN A 38 -3.98 10.17 5.46
N CYS A 39 -3.29 9.29 4.71
CA CYS A 39 -3.09 9.44 3.27
C CYS A 39 -3.53 8.23 2.45
N VAL A 40 -3.16 7.02 2.89
CA VAL A 40 -3.29 5.77 2.13
C VAL A 40 -4.73 5.43 1.77
N ARG A 41 -5.70 5.82 2.59
CA ARG A 41 -7.12 5.61 2.26
C ARG A 41 -7.49 6.16 0.87
N CYS A 42 -6.94 7.32 0.48
CA CYS A 42 -7.22 7.94 -0.81
C CYS A 42 -6.09 7.71 -1.82
N HIS A 43 -4.84 7.65 -1.36
CA HIS A 43 -3.64 7.51 -2.19
C HIS A 43 -3.06 6.08 -2.21
N GLY A 44 -3.88 5.08 -1.89
CA GLY A 44 -3.58 3.65 -1.98
C GLY A 44 -4.17 3.05 -3.26
N THR A 45 -4.52 1.75 -3.23
CA THR A 45 -5.22 1.08 -4.35
C THR A 45 -6.60 0.58 -3.95
N PRO A 46 -7.64 0.88 -4.75
CA PRO A 46 -7.64 1.88 -5.81
C PRO A 46 -7.49 3.31 -5.25
N ALA A 47 -7.01 4.25 -6.07
CA ALA A 47 -7.08 5.67 -5.72
C ALA A 47 -8.54 6.13 -5.67
N ILE A 48 -8.93 6.82 -4.60
CA ILE A 48 -10.33 7.25 -4.39
C ILE A 48 -10.40 8.72 -3.97
N GLY A 49 -11.62 9.28 -3.94
CA GLY A 49 -11.85 10.64 -3.44
C GLY A 49 -11.21 11.75 -4.30
N GLY A 50 -10.91 11.46 -5.57
CA GLY A 50 -10.24 12.40 -6.49
C GLY A 50 -8.71 12.41 -6.38
N ALA A 51 -8.13 11.49 -5.60
CA ALA A 51 -6.68 11.31 -5.58
C ALA A 51 -6.15 10.88 -6.97
N PRO A 52 -4.99 11.41 -7.41
CA PRO A 52 -4.36 10.94 -8.64
C PRO A 52 -3.93 9.47 -8.52
N SER A 53 -4.05 8.71 -9.61
CA SER A 53 -3.63 7.30 -9.69
C SER A 53 -2.16 7.09 -10.08
N GLY A 54 -1.43 8.16 -10.40
CA GLY A 54 -0.04 8.11 -10.86
C GLY A 54 1.00 7.85 -9.75
N PHE A 55 0.57 7.61 -8.52
CA PHE A 55 1.44 7.28 -7.39
C PHE A 55 0.68 6.56 -6.28
N ARG A 56 1.44 5.91 -5.40
CA ARG A 56 0.96 5.16 -4.24
C ARG A 56 1.76 5.55 -3.01
N LEU A 57 1.07 5.80 -1.90
CA LEU A 57 1.70 6.22 -0.63
C LEU A 57 1.81 5.10 0.41
N ASP A 58 1.29 3.93 0.09
CA ASP A 58 1.43 2.67 0.84
C ASP A 58 2.60 1.82 0.38
N MET A 59 3.34 2.25 -0.65
CA MET A 59 4.54 1.59 -1.15
C MET A 59 5.73 2.55 -1.02
N PHE A 60 6.88 2.08 -0.56
CA PHE A 60 8.04 2.95 -0.40
C PHE A 60 8.69 3.26 -1.76
N GLU A 61 9.04 2.22 -2.52
CA GLU A 61 9.63 2.36 -3.86
C GLU A 61 8.56 2.58 -4.93
N ASP A 62 8.99 3.00 -6.11
CA ASP A 62 8.16 2.97 -7.31
C ASP A 62 7.75 1.54 -7.66
N VAL A 63 6.52 1.38 -8.11
CA VAL A 63 5.91 0.07 -8.32
C VAL A 63 5.35 -0.06 -9.72
N GLU A 64 5.52 -1.24 -10.31
CA GLU A 64 4.77 -1.60 -11.51
C GLU A 64 3.32 -1.87 -11.13
N VAL A 65 2.39 -1.30 -11.89
CA VAL A 65 0.95 -1.56 -11.76
C VAL A 65 0.38 -1.84 -13.13
N ILE A 66 -0.82 -2.41 -13.15
CA ILE A 66 -1.56 -2.61 -14.40
C ILE A 66 -1.88 -1.24 -15.00
N ASP A 67 -1.54 -1.09 -16.27
CA ASP A 67 -1.94 0.07 -17.06
C ASP A 67 -3.46 0.24 -16.99
N PRO A 68 -4.02 1.44 -16.79
CA PRO A 68 -5.46 1.63 -16.72
C PRO A 68 -6.25 1.15 -17.95
N SER A 69 -5.61 1.00 -19.12
CA SER A 69 -6.21 0.38 -20.32
C SER A 69 -6.24 -1.15 -20.28
N GLY A 70 -5.57 -1.77 -19.30
CA GLY A 70 -5.42 -3.22 -19.17
C GLY A 70 -4.34 -3.83 -20.06
N VAL A 71 -3.61 -3.02 -20.83
CA VAL A 71 -2.63 -3.48 -21.83
C VAL A 71 -1.20 -3.32 -21.31
N GLY A 72 -0.87 -4.04 -20.23
CA GLY A 72 0.50 -4.17 -19.72
C GLY A 72 0.76 -3.49 -18.37
N LEU A 73 2.05 -3.26 -18.10
CA LEU A 73 2.54 -2.65 -16.86
C LEU A 73 3.00 -1.22 -17.10
N ILE A 74 2.71 -0.34 -16.15
CA ILE A 74 3.31 0.98 -16.04
C ILE A 74 3.96 1.13 -14.66
N THR A 75 5.02 1.92 -14.57
CA THR A 75 5.61 2.29 -13.27
C THR A 75 4.93 3.55 -12.75
N ILE A 76 4.48 3.50 -11.50
CA ILE A 76 3.96 4.67 -10.77
C ILE A 76 4.83 4.96 -9.55
N ALA A 77 4.83 6.22 -9.12
CA ALA A 77 5.71 6.67 -8.05
C ALA A 77 5.32 6.11 -6.68
N GLY A 78 6.30 5.73 -5.87
CA GLY A 78 6.14 5.39 -4.46
C GLY A 78 6.24 6.60 -3.53
N ALA A 79 6.11 6.36 -2.22
CA ALA A 79 6.21 7.39 -1.21
C ALA A 79 7.57 8.10 -1.22
N LYS A 80 8.68 7.37 -1.47
CA LYS A 80 10.03 7.94 -1.55
C LYS A 80 10.14 9.00 -2.65
N SER A 81 9.70 8.65 -3.86
CA SER A 81 9.67 9.56 -5.01
C SER A 81 8.72 10.74 -4.81
N GLN A 82 7.71 10.57 -3.97
CA GLN A 82 6.74 11.61 -3.63
C GLN A 82 7.07 12.39 -2.36
N SER A 83 8.15 12.07 -1.64
CA SER A 83 8.51 12.65 -0.33
C SER A 83 8.40 14.18 -0.31
N SER A 84 9.01 14.86 -1.28
CA SER A 84 8.92 16.33 -1.40
C SER A 84 7.52 16.87 -1.60
N ARG A 85 6.70 16.19 -2.41
CA ARG A 85 5.30 16.57 -2.59
C ARG A 85 4.46 16.28 -1.36
N ILE A 86 4.76 15.20 -0.63
CA ILE A 86 4.05 14.86 0.61
C ILE A 86 4.29 15.97 1.65
N ALA A 87 5.55 16.29 1.92
CA ALA A 87 5.93 17.32 2.89
C ALA A 87 5.36 18.69 2.51
N ALA A 88 5.56 19.16 1.27
CA ALA A 88 5.08 20.46 0.83
C ALA A 88 3.56 20.62 0.92
N ARG A 89 2.79 19.57 0.58
CA ARG A 89 1.31 19.62 0.61
C ARG A 89 0.75 19.51 2.02
N ALA A 90 1.44 18.78 2.90
CA ALA A 90 1.12 18.71 4.32
C ALA A 90 1.38 20.05 5.02
N ALA A 91 2.57 20.64 4.81
CA ALA A 91 2.94 21.94 5.39
C ALA A 91 2.03 23.09 4.91
N ALA A 92 1.53 23.02 3.68
CA ALA A 92 0.56 23.97 3.15
C ALA A 92 -0.88 23.77 3.70
N GLY A 93 -1.13 22.72 4.49
CA GLY A 93 -2.47 22.36 4.98
C GLY A 93 -3.42 21.88 3.90
N GLU A 94 -2.91 21.55 2.71
CA GLU A 94 -3.71 21.09 1.58
C GLU A 94 -4.03 19.60 1.66
N MET A 95 -3.16 18.83 2.32
CA MET A 95 -3.33 17.41 2.56
C MET A 95 -3.09 17.06 4.04
N PRO A 96 -3.96 16.22 4.64
CA PRO A 96 -5.21 15.73 4.06
C PRO A 96 -6.32 16.81 4.11
N PRO A 97 -7.33 16.80 3.20
CA PRO A 97 -8.20 17.95 2.97
C PRO A 97 -9.16 18.35 4.11
N ARG A 98 -9.37 17.50 5.11
CA ARG A 98 -10.34 17.72 6.19
C ARG A 98 -9.73 17.69 7.60
N PHE A 99 -8.57 17.06 7.74
CA PHE A 99 -7.95 16.79 9.04
C PHE A 99 -6.46 17.13 8.95
N PRO A 100 -6.10 18.42 8.90
CA PRO A 100 -4.70 18.83 8.83
C PRO A 100 -3.87 18.10 9.88
N LEU A 101 -2.63 17.80 9.51
CA LEU A 101 -1.69 17.10 10.38
C LEU A 101 -1.27 17.98 11.56
N ASP A 102 -0.90 17.35 12.66
CA ASP A 102 -0.25 18.05 13.77
C ASP A 102 1.16 18.54 13.37
N ASP A 103 1.66 19.58 14.03
CA ASP A 103 2.99 20.16 13.74
C ASP A 103 4.11 19.11 13.75
N TRP A 104 4.08 18.17 14.71
CA TRP A 104 5.11 17.12 14.80
C TRP A 104 5.06 16.13 13.61
N GLN A 105 3.89 15.90 13.02
CA GLN A 105 3.75 15.04 11.84
C GLN A 105 4.27 15.75 10.60
N ILE A 106 4.02 17.07 10.50
CA ILE A 106 4.57 17.90 9.41
C ILE A 106 6.09 17.91 9.51
N GLU A 107 6.64 18.17 10.69
CA GLU A 107 8.10 18.14 10.94
C GLU A 107 8.71 16.77 10.61
N MET A 108 8.01 15.67 10.96
CA MET A 108 8.45 14.32 10.60
C MET A 108 8.57 14.13 9.09
N LEU A 109 7.58 14.61 8.32
CA LEU A 109 7.58 14.51 6.85
C LEU A 109 8.66 15.39 6.21
N GLU A 110 8.87 16.60 6.73
CA GLU A 110 9.91 17.53 6.27
C GLU A 110 11.32 16.98 6.55
N ASN A 111 11.55 16.43 7.74
CA ASN A 111 12.84 15.82 8.10
C ASN A 111 13.12 14.58 7.24
N TRP A 112 12.11 13.76 6.93
CA TRP A 112 12.28 12.60 6.06
C TRP A 112 12.50 12.97 4.59
N GLU A 113 11.86 14.01 4.07
CA GLU A 113 12.10 14.51 2.71
C GLU A 113 13.58 14.78 2.44
N ALA A 114 14.30 15.32 3.43
CA ALA A 114 15.72 15.63 3.27
C ALA A 114 16.59 14.39 3.00
N ASN A 115 16.15 13.21 3.43
CA ASN A 115 16.83 11.94 3.21
C ASN A 115 15.83 10.76 3.28
N PRO A 116 15.07 10.48 2.20
CA PRO A 116 13.93 9.57 2.25
C PRO A 116 14.39 8.11 2.24
N VAL A 117 14.87 7.65 3.39
CA VAL A 117 15.35 6.28 3.60
C VAL A 117 14.20 5.36 4.00
N ARG A 118 14.29 4.09 3.57
CA ARG A 118 13.34 3.05 3.96
C ARG A 118 13.38 2.78 5.47
N GLY A 119 14.60 2.73 6.00
CA GLY A 119 14.88 2.21 7.34
C GLY A 119 14.81 0.70 7.39
N THR A 120 15.08 0.17 8.57
CA THR A 120 14.92 -1.25 8.90
C THR A 120 14.40 -1.36 10.33
N ARG A 121 13.31 -2.08 10.55
CA ARG A 121 12.90 -2.53 11.89
C ARG A 121 13.55 -3.89 12.19
N ALA A 122 14.16 -4.03 13.38
CA ALA A 122 14.89 -5.24 13.74
C ALA A 122 14.00 -6.49 13.83
N ASP A 123 12.72 -6.30 14.07
CA ASP A 123 11.67 -7.31 14.14
C ASP A 123 10.80 -7.36 12.87
N ASN A 124 11.23 -6.74 11.76
CA ASN A 124 10.50 -6.84 10.50
C ASN A 124 10.47 -8.29 10.00
N ARG A 125 9.28 -8.74 9.60
CA ARG A 125 9.01 -10.07 9.07
C ARG A 125 8.30 -9.89 7.75
N ALA A 126 8.93 -10.41 6.70
CA ALA A 126 8.41 -10.25 5.35
C ALA A 126 6.96 -10.76 5.20
N PRO A 127 6.16 -10.11 4.35
CA PRO A 127 4.81 -10.53 4.07
C PRO A 127 4.81 -11.87 3.33
N THR A 128 3.70 -12.59 3.48
CA THR A 128 3.45 -13.86 2.82
C THR A 128 2.19 -13.78 1.97
N ALA A 129 2.10 -14.65 0.98
CA ALA A 129 0.88 -14.81 0.19
C ALA A 129 0.62 -16.28 -0.11
N SER A 130 -0.67 -16.62 -0.23
CA SER A 130 -1.12 -17.95 -0.61
C SER A 130 -2.38 -17.87 -1.47
N VAL A 131 -2.49 -18.77 -2.45
CA VAL A 131 -3.72 -18.92 -3.24
C VAL A 131 -4.71 -19.76 -2.42
N GLU A 132 -5.89 -19.19 -2.15
CA GLU A 132 -6.97 -19.87 -1.44
C GLU A 132 -7.93 -20.59 -2.40
N ALA A 133 -8.14 -20.02 -3.59
CA ALA A 133 -9.02 -20.59 -4.61
C ALA A 133 -8.66 -20.09 -6.01
N ILE A 134 -8.91 -20.93 -7.00
CA ILE A 134 -8.88 -20.58 -8.42
C ILE A 134 -10.20 -21.09 -9.01
N GLU A 135 -10.89 -20.22 -9.74
CA GLU A 135 -12.18 -20.51 -10.37
C GLU A 135 -12.14 -20.10 -11.84
N ASP A 136 -12.44 -21.04 -12.73
CA ASP A 136 -12.56 -20.76 -14.16
C ASP A 136 -14.01 -20.45 -14.52
N GLU A 137 -14.20 -19.42 -15.35
CA GLU A 137 -15.50 -18.95 -15.79
C GLU A 137 -15.50 -18.77 -17.32
N VAL A 138 -16.58 -19.26 -17.95
CA VAL A 138 -16.84 -19.10 -19.38
C VAL A 138 -18.16 -18.37 -19.53
N VAL A 139 -18.13 -17.22 -20.19
CA VAL A 139 -19.30 -16.37 -20.42
C VAL A 139 -19.57 -16.36 -21.92
N GLU A 140 -20.73 -16.89 -22.33
CA GLU A 140 -21.22 -16.77 -23.70
C GLU A 140 -21.82 -15.37 -23.91
N GLU A 141 -21.24 -14.58 -24.82
CA GLU A 141 -21.74 -13.24 -25.19
C GLU A 141 -21.97 -13.20 -26.70
N THR A 142 -22.95 -12.45 -27.21
CA THR A 142 -23.11 -12.36 -28.68
C THR A 142 -22.38 -11.11 -29.22
N PRO A 143 -21.39 -11.24 -30.13
CA PRO A 143 -20.79 -12.47 -30.67
C PRO A 143 -19.55 -12.95 -29.89
N GLY A 144 -19.51 -14.24 -29.54
CA GLY A 144 -18.31 -14.91 -29.02
C GLY A 144 -18.42 -15.58 -27.64
N ILE A 145 -17.26 -15.89 -27.08
CA ILE A 145 -17.10 -16.44 -25.73
C ILE A 145 -16.01 -15.62 -25.06
N ARG A 146 -16.24 -15.22 -23.81
CA ARG A 146 -15.21 -14.64 -22.94
C ARG A 146 -14.84 -15.62 -21.85
N ARG A 147 -13.55 -15.66 -21.52
CA ARG A 147 -13.00 -16.52 -20.47
C ARG A 147 -12.38 -15.69 -19.38
N PHE A 148 -12.59 -16.13 -18.16
CA PHE A 148 -12.01 -15.52 -16.99
C PHE A 148 -11.47 -16.57 -16.04
N VAL A 149 -10.38 -16.23 -15.36
CA VAL A 149 -9.91 -16.95 -14.19
C VAL A 149 -10.02 -16.01 -13.00
N THR A 150 -10.75 -16.41 -11.98
CA THR A 150 -10.78 -15.70 -10.70
C THR A 150 -9.83 -16.36 -9.72
N ILE A 151 -8.85 -15.59 -9.24
CA ILE A 151 -7.86 -16.06 -8.26
C ILE A 151 -8.13 -15.36 -6.94
N THR A 152 -8.33 -16.15 -5.89
CA THR A 152 -8.42 -15.67 -4.52
C THR A 152 -7.08 -15.85 -3.83
N VAL A 153 -6.46 -14.75 -3.42
CA VAL A 153 -5.15 -14.72 -2.76
C VAL A 153 -5.30 -14.10 -1.37
N ARG A 154 -4.81 -14.80 -0.35
CA ARG A 154 -4.58 -14.23 0.98
C ARG A 154 -3.17 -13.65 1.04
N VAL A 155 -3.07 -12.41 1.48
CA VAL A 155 -1.82 -11.74 1.83
C VAL A 155 -1.83 -11.51 3.34
N ASP A 156 -0.84 -12.08 4.03
CA ASP A 156 -0.68 -11.91 5.47
C ASP A 156 0.67 -11.29 5.76
N ASP A 157 0.67 -10.34 6.70
CA ASP A 157 1.90 -9.79 7.27
C ASP A 157 1.97 -10.20 8.75
N PRO A 158 3.06 -10.82 9.20
CA PRO A 158 3.25 -11.12 10.62
C PRO A 158 3.30 -9.86 11.50
N ASP A 159 3.70 -8.74 10.90
CA ASP A 159 3.70 -7.41 11.48
C ASP A 159 2.41 -6.65 11.08
N PRO A 160 1.96 -5.67 11.87
CA PRO A 160 0.75 -4.90 11.54
C PRO A 160 1.01 -3.85 10.44
N ASP A 161 1.90 -4.16 9.50
CA ASP A 161 2.31 -3.27 8.42
C ASP A 161 1.35 -3.41 7.22
N ILE A 162 1.15 -2.31 6.49
CA ILE A 162 0.31 -2.34 5.28
C ILE A 162 1.14 -2.94 4.16
N VAL A 163 0.62 -4.02 3.57
CA VAL A 163 1.21 -4.68 2.42
C VAL A 163 0.46 -4.26 1.17
N GLY A 164 1.21 -3.79 0.17
CA GLY A 164 0.72 -3.65 -1.19
C GLY A 164 1.53 -4.50 -2.15
N GLY A 165 0.95 -4.84 -3.30
CA GLY A 165 1.64 -5.68 -4.26
C GLY A 165 0.89 -5.93 -5.56
N VAL A 166 1.47 -6.80 -6.38
CA VAL A 166 0.93 -7.23 -7.68
C VAL A 166 0.94 -8.74 -7.76
N LEU A 167 -0.22 -9.32 -8.09
CA LEU A 167 -0.34 -10.70 -8.52
C LEU A 167 0.03 -10.81 -10.00
N ARG A 168 0.93 -11.73 -10.33
CA ARG A 168 1.43 -11.95 -11.70
C ARG A 168 1.28 -13.42 -12.09
N ALA A 169 1.03 -13.64 -13.37
CA ALA A 169 1.20 -14.92 -14.02
C ALA A 169 2.37 -14.85 -14.99
N ARG A 170 3.05 -15.97 -15.22
CA ARG A 170 4.14 -16.07 -16.19
C ARG A 170 3.96 -17.26 -17.11
N LEU A 171 4.16 -17.03 -18.39
CA LEU A 171 4.29 -18.09 -19.40
C LEU A 171 5.68 -17.97 -20.03
N GLY A 172 6.60 -18.84 -19.63
CA GLY A 172 8.02 -18.69 -19.96
C GLY A 172 8.59 -17.38 -19.43
N ALA A 173 9.14 -16.54 -20.30
CA ALA A 173 9.70 -15.23 -19.93
C ALA A 173 8.65 -14.11 -19.88
N THR A 174 7.45 -14.33 -20.40
CA THR A 174 6.40 -13.31 -20.49
C THR A 174 5.69 -13.17 -19.16
N VAL A 175 5.54 -11.94 -18.68
CA VAL A 175 4.85 -11.59 -17.43
C VAL A 175 3.50 -10.98 -17.76
N TYR A 176 2.46 -11.51 -17.13
CA TYR A 176 1.08 -11.03 -17.21
C TYR A 176 0.70 -10.51 -15.83
N PRO A 177 0.56 -9.19 -15.64
CA PRO A 177 0.02 -8.67 -14.40
C PRO A 177 -1.47 -8.99 -14.33
N ILE A 178 -1.89 -9.66 -13.25
CA ILE A 178 -3.28 -10.07 -13.06
C ILE A 178 -4.06 -9.00 -12.31
N GLY A 179 -3.51 -8.51 -11.20
CA GLY A 179 -4.15 -7.48 -10.40
C GLY A 179 -3.30 -6.96 -9.27
N MET A 180 -3.67 -5.79 -8.74
CA MET A 180 -3.13 -5.31 -7.48
C MET A 180 -3.70 -6.13 -6.33
N ILE A 181 -2.85 -6.44 -5.35
CA ILE A 181 -3.22 -7.11 -4.10
C ILE A 181 -2.77 -6.26 -2.91
N HIS A 182 -3.46 -6.40 -1.79
CA HIS A 182 -3.16 -5.76 -0.51
C HIS A 182 -3.33 -6.75 0.65
N SER A 183 -2.97 -6.36 1.87
CA SER A 183 -3.21 -7.18 3.08
C SER A 183 -4.66 -7.72 3.13
N GLY A 184 -4.81 -8.98 3.55
CA GLY A 184 -6.10 -9.68 3.62
C GLY A 184 -6.42 -10.53 2.39
N ILE A 185 -7.71 -10.79 2.17
CA ILE A 185 -8.19 -11.63 1.06
C ILE A 185 -8.48 -10.74 -0.15
N ASN A 186 -7.86 -11.07 -1.28
CA ASN A 186 -8.02 -10.40 -2.56
C ASN A 186 -8.66 -11.40 -3.53
N ARG A 187 -9.73 -10.99 -4.22
CA ARG A 187 -10.38 -11.79 -5.25
C ARG A 187 -10.28 -11.05 -6.58
N ILE A 188 -9.38 -11.49 -7.44
CA ILE A 188 -9.07 -10.82 -8.72
C ILE A 188 -9.58 -11.68 -9.86
N ARG A 189 -10.37 -11.08 -10.76
CA ARG A 189 -10.85 -11.70 -11.99
C ARG A 189 -9.98 -11.28 -13.16
N TRP A 190 -9.27 -12.23 -13.75
CA TRP A 190 -8.39 -12.05 -14.90
C TRP A 190 -9.11 -12.48 -16.17
N GLU A 191 -9.19 -11.62 -17.17
CA GLU A 191 -9.70 -12.01 -18.50
C GLU A 191 -8.62 -12.73 -19.30
N THR A 192 -8.91 -13.96 -19.70
CA THR A 192 -7.97 -14.86 -20.40
C THR A 192 -8.36 -15.14 -21.85
N THR A 193 -9.45 -14.55 -22.35
CA THR A 193 -9.97 -14.78 -23.72
C THR A 193 -8.91 -14.66 -24.82
N ALA A 194 -8.02 -13.65 -24.70
CA ALA A 194 -6.96 -13.37 -25.68
C ALA A 194 -5.57 -13.82 -25.21
N ILE A 195 -5.50 -14.57 -24.11
CA ILE A 195 -4.24 -15.05 -23.53
C ILE A 195 -3.90 -16.41 -24.12
N ALA A 196 -2.62 -16.64 -24.39
CA ALA A 196 -2.15 -17.91 -24.91
C ALA A 196 -2.43 -19.04 -23.91
N ALA A 197 -2.90 -20.18 -24.43
CA ALA A 197 -3.10 -21.37 -23.61
C ALA A 197 -1.77 -21.95 -23.09
N GLY A 198 -1.82 -22.58 -21.93
CA GLY A 198 -0.72 -23.33 -21.34
C GLY A 198 -0.63 -23.20 -19.83
N GLU A 199 0.44 -23.77 -19.27
CA GLU A 199 0.72 -23.72 -17.83
C GLU A 199 1.44 -22.43 -17.47
N PHE A 200 0.81 -21.62 -16.60
CA PHE A 200 1.36 -20.40 -16.05
C PHE A 200 1.86 -20.63 -14.64
N THR A 201 3.00 -20.05 -14.28
CA THR A 201 3.40 -19.94 -12.86
C THR A 201 2.84 -18.64 -12.28
N LEU A 202 2.33 -18.71 -11.05
CA LEU A 202 1.84 -17.55 -10.31
C LEU A 202 2.87 -17.07 -9.30
N ASP A 203 3.03 -15.76 -9.19
CA ASP A 203 3.79 -15.13 -8.11
C ASP A 203 3.18 -13.80 -7.68
N ALA A 204 3.52 -13.37 -6.47
CA ALA A 204 3.16 -12.06 -5.93
C ALA A 204 4.41 -11.27 -5.59
N VAL A 205 4.50 -10.01 -6.05
CA VAL A 205 5.49 -9.05 -5.53
C VAL A 205 4.81 -8.22 -4.46
N LEU A 206 5.35 -8.23 -3.25
CA LEU A 206 4.79 -7.57 -2.07
C LEU A 206 5.80 -6.59 -1.49
N ASP A 207 5.34 -5.43 -1.03
CA ASP A 207 6.10 -4.45 -0.24
C ASP A 207 5.28 -4.14 1.03
N ASP A 208 5.88 -4.36 2.20
CA ASP A 208 5.33 -4.05 3.53
C ASP A 208 5.88 -2.72 4.09
N GLY A 209 6.69 -1.99 3.31
CA GLY A 209 7.43 -0.81 3.77
C GLY A 209 8.82 -1.11 4.34
N GLY A 210 9.08 -2.34 4.81
CA GLY A 210 10.39 -2.80 5.28
C GLY A 210 11.20 -3.58 4.24
N VAL A 211 10.53 -4.37 3.40
CA VAL A 211 11.15 -5.25 2.41
C VAL A 211 10.22 -5.49 1.21
N VAL A 212 10.84 -5.66 0.04
CA VAL A 212 10.14 -6.17 -1.15
C VAL A 212 10.45 -7.65 -1.31
N VAL A 213 9.42 -8.49 -1.39
CA VAL A 213 9.56 -9.93 -1.60
C VAL A 213 8.78 -10.40 -2.82
N THR A 214 9.28 -11.45 -3.47
CA THR A 214 8.52 -12.19 -4.48
C THR A 214 8.15 -13.56 -3.89
N VAL A 215 6.85 -13.83 -3.79
CA VAL A 215 6.29 -15.07 -3.24
C VAL A 215 5.77 -15.93 -4.39
N ALA A 216 6.28 -17.16 -4.52
CA ALA A 216 5.75 -18.11 -5.50
C ALA A 216 4.39 -18.67 -5.02
N LEU A 217 3.42 -18.74 -5.92
CA LEU A 217 2.02 -19.07 -5.62
C LEU A 217 1.50 -20.34 -6.33
N GLY A 218 2.38 -21.08 -7.00
CA GLY A 218 2.04 -22.32 -7.71
C GLY A 218 1.87 -22.12 -9.21
N SER A 219 1.12 -23.02 -9.86
CA SER A 219 0.81 -22.93 -11.29
C SER A 219 -0.69 -23.01 -11.56
N LEU A 220 -1.06 -22.58 -12.76
CA LEU A 220 -2.43 -22.49 -13.28
C LEU A 220 -2.42 -22.85 -14.76
N GLU A 221 -3.27 -23.79 -15.17
CA GLU A 221 -3.51 -24.04 -16.59
C GLU A 221 -4.52 -23.03 -17.13
N VAL A 222 -4.15 -22.26 -18.15
CA VAL A 222 -5.06 -21.37 -18.86
C VAL A 222 -5.50 -22.06 -20.16
N ASN A 223 -6.81 -22.24 -20.30
CA ASN A 223 -7.41 -22.90 -21.46
C ASN A 223 -7.94 -21.88 -22.48
N PRO A 224 -7.85 -22.17 -23.79
CA PRO A 224 -8.37 -21.31 -24.86
C PRO A 224 -9.89 -21.38 -24.97
#